data_AF-A0A2N9H4F8-F1
#
_entry.id   AF-A0A2N9H4F8-F1
#
_cell.length_a   1.000
_cell.length_b   1.000
_cell.length_c   1.000
_cell.angle_alpha   90.00
_cell.angle_beta   90.00
_cell.angle_gamma   90.00
#
_symmetry.space_group_name_H-M   'P 1'
#
loop_
_entity.id
_entity.type
_entity.pdbx_description
1 polymer ?
#
loop_
_entity_poly.entity_id
_entity_poly.type
_entity_poly.pdbx_seq_one_letter_code
_entity_poly.pdbx_strand_id
1 'polypeptide(L)'
;MASSILKLFLLLSAITLSTTWALKSSSTNSLHSQYLSSIESFCQTTPYPDVCFDSLKLSISINISPNIITYLLHTLQISISESEKLSNLMLDAGGHSNIIEKQSGSIQDCKELHQITLSSLQRSVSRVNGAAGINQRKLGDARAYLSAALTNKNTCLEGLDSASGPLKPMLVNSIIDTYKHVSNSLSILSRQGAGAQKGHNINNRRRLMGFPVPTRILESSPGSEYEPRQVLTVAADGTGNFTTITDAINFAPNNSYNERTIIYVKQGVYEENVEIPSYKPNIVLLGDGTDVTLITGNRSVVDGWTTFSSATLAVSGDGFLARDISIENRAGAEKHQAVALRINADLAALYRCSINGYQDTLYVHSFRQFYRECDISGTIDFIFGNAAVVFQGCNIMARMPMPGQFTVITAQSRDTPDEDTGISIQNCSILAAPDLYSNSSIVKSYLGRPWRVYSRAVYLESYIDDFIDPTGWTQWSDDQDHSDTLYYGEYDNGGPGSSTDGRVTWPGYHVMDYNDAYNFTVSQFITGDDWLYSTSFPYDDGV
;
A
#
# COMPACT_ATOMS: atom_id res chain seq x y z
N MET A 1 -11.42 -97.55 51.22
CA MET A 1 -10.14 -97.46 50.48
C MET A 1 -10.31 -96.46 49.35
N ALA A 2 -9.51 -95.38 49.37
CA ALA A 2 -9.20 -94.37 48.33
C ALA A 2 -10.36 -93.73 47.51
N SER A 3 -10.50 -92.41 47.29
CA SER A 3 -9.75 -91.19 47.59
C SER A 3 -10.66 -90.00 47.19
N SER A 4 -10.86 -89.03 48.12
CA SER A 4 -10.85 -87.54 47.98
C SER A 4 -11.39 -86.88 46.67
N ILE A 5 -12.26 -85.84 46.58
CA ILE A 5 -12.55 -84.58 47.32
C ILE A 5 -13.91 -84.06 46.75
N LEU A 6 -15.02 -83.91 47.49
CA LEU A 6 -15.44 -82.83 48.40
C LEU A 6 -15.76 -81.45 47.76
N LYS A 7 -17.08 -81.21 47.57
CA LYS A 7 -17.87 -80.00 47.90
C LYS A 7 -17.36 -78.62 47.44
N LEU A 8 -18.16 -77.92 46.63
CA LEU A 8 -19.06 -76.88 47.14
C LEU A 8 -20.09 -76.48 46.07
N PHE A 9 -21.35 -76.80 46.35
CA PHE A 9 -22.54 -76.41 45.62
C PHE A 9 -22.90 -74.94 45.88
N LEU A 10 -23.34 -74.25 44.82
CA LEU A 10 -24.50 -73.35 44.76
C LEU A 10 -24.97 -72.68 46.07
N LEU A 11 -24.77 -71.35 46.15
CA LEU A 11 -25.65 -70.45 46.90
C LEU A 11 -25.79 -69.11 46.16
N LEU A 12 -26.95 -68.99 45.51
CA LEU A 12 -27.79 -67.81 45.26
C LEU A 12 -27.18 -66.39 45.27
N SER A 13 -27.30 -65.75 44.11
CA SER A 13 -27.98 -64.45 43.86
C SER A 13 -28.06 -63.42 45.00
N ALA A 14 -27.42 -62.27 44.81
CA ALA A 14 -28.06 -60.95 44.64
C ALA A 14 -27.05 -59.81 44.92
N ILE A 15 -27.27 -58.68 44.25
CA ILE A 15 -26.67 -57.35 44.50
C ILE A 15 -25.29 -57.12 43.86
N THR A 16 -25.29 -56.78 42.57
CA THR A 16 -24.35 -55.81 42.00
C THR A 16 -25.14 -54.68 41.37
N LEU A 17 -25.46 -53.66 42.17
CA LEU A 17 -25.78 -52.33 41.66
C LEU A 17 -24.54 -51.45 41.86
N SER A 18 -24.36 -50.54 40.89
CA SER A 18 -23.56 -49.32 40.91
C SER A 18 -22.15 -49.34 40.28
N THR A 19 -22.02 -48.36 39.36
CA THR A 19 -20.83 -47.68 38.82
C THR A 19 -19.94 -48.36 37.78
N THR A 20 -20.36 -48.27 36.50
CA THR A 20 -19.42 -47.96 35.40
C THR A 20 -20.03 -46.90 34.46
N TRP A 21 -20.06 -45.66 34.93
CA TRP A 21 -20.12 -44.45 34.10
C TRP A 21 -18.89 -43.62 34.43
N ALA A 22 -17.75 -43.97 33.84
CA ALA A 22 -16.58 -43.10 33.71
C ALA A 22 -15.51 -43.92 33.00
N LEU A 23 -15.32 -43.69 31.70
CA LEU A 23 -14.07 -43.91 30.93
C LEU A 23 -14.38 -43.63 29.45
N LYS A 24 -14.69 -42.37 29.14
CA LYS A 24 -14.67 -41.83 27.76
C LYS A 24 -14.41 -40.33 27.66
N SER A 25 -14.16 -39.59 28.76
CA SER A 25 -13.90 -38.14 28.72
C SER A 25 -12.44 -37.72 28.88
N SER A 26 -11.51 -38.65 29.16
CA SER A 26 -10.11 -38.29 29.45
C SER A 26 -9.26 -38.03 28.20
N SER A 27 -9.51 -38.73 27.09
CA SER A 27 -8.71 -38.61 25.85
C SER A 27 -9.05 -37.40 24.97
N THR A 28 -10.28 -36.90 25.06
CA THR A 28 -10.71 -35.69 24.33
C THR A 28 -10.17 -34.41 24.99
N ASN A 29 -10.06 -34.40 26.33
CA ASN A 29 -9.57 -33.25 27.07
C ASN A 29 -8.05 -33.03 26.89
N SER A 30 -7.26 -34.09 26.68
CA SER A 30 -5.82 -33.97 26.45
C SER A 30 -5.45 -33.49 25.05
N LEU A 31 -6.20 -33.91 24.03
CA LEU A 31 -6.01 -33.41 22.66
C LEU A 31 -6.46 -31.96 22.51
N HIS A 32 -7.57 -31.59 23.17
CA HIS A 32 -8.07 -30.23 23.21
C HIS A 32 -7.08 -29.26 23.91
N SER A 33 -6.49 -29.67 25.03
CA SER A 33 -5.50 -28.85 25.74
C SER A 33 -4.18 -28.70 24.96
N GLN A 34 -3.73 -29.74 24.25
CA GLN A 34 -2.54 -29.67 23.38
C GLN A 34 -2.75 -28.76 22.16
N TYR A 35 -3.96 -28.74 21.60
CA TYR A 35 -4.27 -27.86 20.46
C TYR A 35 -4.34 -26.39 20.89
N LEU A 36 -4.97 -26.11 22.04
CA LEU A 36 -5.01 -24.76 22.62
C LEU A 36 -3.62 -24.20 22.91
N SER A 37 -2.72 -24.99 23.50
CA SER A 37 -1.35 -24.55 23.76
C SER A 37 -0.54 -24.31 22.47
N SER A 38 -0.81 -25.09 21.42
CA SER A 38 -0.21 -24.85 20.10
C SER A 38 -0.69 -23.54 19.46
N ILE A 39 -1.96 -23.18 19.60
CA ILE A 39 -2.48 -21.88 19.13
C ILE A 39 -1.87 -20.74 19.93
N GLU A 40 -1.82 -20.87 21.26
CA GLU A 40 -1.24 -19.85 22.14
C GLU A 40 0.22 -19.57 21.76
N SER A 41 1.04 -20.62 21.62
CA SER A 41 2.43 -20.48 21.18
C SER A 41 2.56 -19.87 19.78
N PHE A 42 1.66 -20.20 18.86
CA PHE A 42 1.65 -19.62 17.51
C PHE A 42 1.33 -18.11 17.51
N CYS A 43 0.36 -17.70 18.34
CA CYS A 43 -0.12 -16.32 18.44
C CYS A 43 0.81 -15.39 19.23
N GLN A 44 1.65 -15.91 20.13
CA GLN A 44 2.59 -15.13 20.95
C GLN A 44 3.52 -14.21 20.14
N THR A 45 3.79 -14.55 18.88
CA THR A 45 4.67 -13.79 18.00
C THR A 45 3.93 -12.79 17.12
N THR A 46 2.60 -12.69 17.23
CA THR A 46 1.78 -11.74 16.45
C THR A 46 1.71 -10.38 17.17
N PRO A 47 1.43 -9.27 16.47
CA PRO A 47 1.29 -7.95 17.10
C PRO A 47 0.17 -7.88 18.16
N TYR A 48 -0.89 -8.68 17.99
CA TYR A 48 -2.00 -8.75 18.94
C TYR A 48 -2.30 -10.22 19.34
N PRO A 49 -1.49 -10.81 20.25
CA PRO A 49 -1.57 -12.23 20.61
C PRO A 49 -2.95 -12.67 21.11
N ASP A 50 -3.59 -11.88 21.97
CA ASP A 50 -4.90 -12.21 22.54
C ASP A 50 -5.98 -12.25 21.44
N VAL A 51 -5.97 -11.28 20.53
CA VAL A 51 -6.88 -11.21 19.39
C VAL A 51 -6.67 -12.39 18.44
N CYS A 52 -5.41 -12.78 18.20
CA CYS A 52 -5.06 -13.96 17.41
C CYS A 52 -5.59 -15.25 18.06
N PHE A 53 -5.35 -15.40 19.37
CA PHE A 53 -5.77 -16.58 20.12
C PHE A 53 -7.29 -16.69 20.15
N ASP A 54 -8.00 -15.59 20.42
CA ASP A 54 -9.45 -15.54 20.45
C ASP A 54 -10.09 -15.84 19.08
N SER A 55 -9.42 -15.42 18.01
CA SER A 55 -9.82 -15.73 16.64
C SER A 55 -9.72 -17.23 16.34
N LEU A 56 -8.59 -17.85 16.69
CA LEU A 56 -8.29 -19.25 16.36
C LEU A 56 -8.89 -20.25 17.34
N LYS A 57 -9.15 -19.89 18.60
CA LYS A 57 -9.79 -20.81 19.55
C LYS A 57 -11.22 -21.18 19.14
N LEU A 58 -11.86 -20.38 18.28
CA LEU A 58 -13.19 -20.68 17.75
C LEU A 58 -13.15 -21.70 16.59
N SER A 59 -11.98 -21.99 15.99
CA SER A 59 -11.83 -22.99 14.92
C SER A 59 -11.64 -24.43 15.44
N ILE A 60 -11.70 -24.66 16.75
CA ILE A 60 -11.45 -25.96 17.40
C ILE A 60 -12.49 -27.04 17.01
N SER A 61 -13.55 -26.69 16.29
CA SER A 61 -14.61 -27.62 15.91
C SER A 61 -14.31 -28.53 14.71
N ILE A 62 -13.12 -28.46 14.08
CA ILE A 62 -12.84 -29.25 12.86
C ILE A 62 -11.51 -29.99 12.96
N ASN A 63 -11.55 -31.28 12.63
CA ASN A 63 -10.48 -32.27 12.59
C ASN A 63 -9.41 -31.95 11.51
N ILE A 64 -8.86 -30.73 11.51
CA ILE A 64 -7.91 -30.23 10.52
C ILE A 64 -6.51 -30.27 11.14
N SER A 65 -5.56 -30.90 10.44
CA SER A 65 -4.15 -30.85 10.81
C SER A 65 -3.67 -29.39 10.79
N PRO A 66 -3.24 -28.81 11.92
CA PRO A 66 -2.84 -27.41 11.98
C PRO A 66 -1.60 -27.18 11.11
N ASN A 67 -1.71 -26.29 10.14
CA ASN A 67 -0.58 -25.74 9.40
C ASN A 67 -0.77 -24.22 9.28
N ILE A 68 0.32 -23.49 9.04
CA ILE A 68 0.35 -22.03 9.01
C ILE A 68 -0.63 -21.43 7.97
N ILE A 69 -0.91 -22.13 6.87
CA ILE A 69 -1.86 -21.69 5.84
C ILE A 69 -3.28 -21.74 6.38
N THR A 70 -3.66 -22.82 7.08
CA THR A 70 -4.98 -22.93 7.72
C THR A 70 -5.20 -21.82 8.73
N TYR A 71 -4.20 -21.50 9.56
CA TYR A 71 -4.30 -20.39 10.51
C TYR A 71 -4.44 -19.04 9.80
N LEU A 72 -3.62 -18.78 8.78
CA LEU A 72 -3.72 -17.56 7.97
C LEU A 72 -5.09 -17.39 7.31
N LEU A 73 -5.63 -18.46 6.71
CA LEU A 73 -6.95 -18.42 6.08
C LEU A 73 -8.04 -18.10 7.11
N HIS A 74 -7.96 -18.68 8.30
CA HIS A 74 -8.92 -18.44 9.36
C HIS A 74 -8.83 -17.00 9.90
N THR A 75 -7.62 -16.46 10.12
CA THR A 75 -7.47 -15.06 10.55
C THR A 75 -7.94 -14.08 9.49
N LEU A 76 -7.73 -14.38 8.20
CA LEU A 76 -8.26 -13.58 7.09
C LEU A 76 -9.79 -13.60 7.06
N GLN A 77 -10.41 -14.77 7.23
CA GLN A 77 -11.88 -14.89 7.27
C GLN A 77 -12.49 -14.10 8.43
N ILE A 78 -11.86 -14.13 9.61
CA ILE A 78 -12.30 -13.32 10.75
C ILE A 78 -12.10 -11.83 10.46
N SER A 79 -10.98 -11.44 9.86
CA SER A 79 -10.74 -10.05 9.45
C SER A 79 -11.83 -9.53 8.52
N ILE A 80 -12.29 -10.35 7.56
CA ILE A 80 -13.42 -10.03 6.68
C ILE A 80 -14.71 -9.87 7.49
N SER A 81 -15.04 -10.84 8.35
CA SER A 81 -16.25 -10.82 9.20
C SER A 81 -16.31 -9.56 10.08
N GLU A 82 -15.23 -9.20 10.77
CA GLU A 82 -15.19 -7.98 11.58
C GLU A 82 -15.24 -6.72 10.71
N SER A 83 -14.61 -6.73 9.52
CA SER A 83 -14.70 -5.62 8.56
C SER A 83 -16.12 -5.41 8.03
N GLU A 84 -16.88 -6.47 7.79
CA GLU A 84 -18.30 -6.38 7.39
C GLU A 84 -19.17 -5.79 8.50
N LYS A 85 -18.91 -6.13 9.77
CA LYS A 85 -19.59 -5.50 10.91
C LYS A 85 -19.27 -4.00 10.99
N LEU A 86 -18.00 -3.62 10.78
CA LEU A 86 -17.59 -2.23 10.74
C LEU A 86 -18.26 -1.45 9.59
N SER A 87 -18.45 -2.08 8.43
CA SER A 87 -19.18 -1.47 7.31
C SER A 87 -20.61 -1.10 7.71
N ASN A 88 -21.31 -1.98 8.43
CA ASN A 88 -22.66 -1.68 8.93
C ASN A 88 -22.66 -0.48 9.89
N LEU A 89 -21.68 -0.42 10.80
CA LEU A 89 -21.53 0.73 11.71
C LEU A 89 -21.25 2.05 10.94
N MET A 90 -20.42 2.00 9.90
CA MET A 90 -20.12 3.18 9.07
C MET A 90 -21.33 3.64 8.23
N LEU A 91 -22.19 2.72 7.80
CA LEU A 91 -23.46 3.05 7.13
C LEU A 91 -24.39 3.80 8.09
N ASP A 92 -24.55 3.29 9.32
CA ASP A 92 -25.36 3.91 10.36
C ASP A 92 -24.81 5.27 10.80
N ALA A 93 -23.48 5.44 10.84
CA ALA A 93 -22.83 6.72 11.12
C ALA A 93 -23.14 7.82 10.07
N GLY A 94 -23.60 7.44 8.87
CA GLY A 94 -24.04 8.37 7.81
C GLY A 94 -25.48 8.84 7.94
N GLY A 95 -26.30 8.20 8.78
CA GLY A 95 -27.71 8.55 8.99
C GLY A 95 -27.93 9.15 10.38
N HIS A 96 -28.24 10.44 10.44
CA HIS A 96 -28.59 11.18 11.67
C HIS A 96 -27.43 11.36 12.68
N SER A 97 -26.43 12.14 12.23
CA SER A 97 -25.66 13.16 12.97
C SER A 97 -25.20 12.83 14.39
N ASN A 98 -23.99 12.27 14.50
CA ASN A 98 -23.22 12.27 15.76
C ASN A 98 -21.69 12.34 15.56
N ILE A 99 -21.20 12.42 14.31
CA ILE A 99 -19.83 12.81 13.99
C ILE A 99 -19.89 14.16 13.27
N ILE A 100 -19.16 15.13 13.79
CA ILE A 100 -19.04 16.48 13.27
C ILE A 100 -17.68 16.58 12.60
N GLU A 101 -17.69 16.64 11.28
CA GLU A 101 -16.49 16.76 10.46
C GLU A 101 -16.01 18.22 10.45
N LYS A 102 -14.75 18.45 10.85
CA LYS A 102 -14.10 19.77 10.70
C LYS A 102 -13.51 19.96 9.31
N GLN A 103 -13.05 18.87 8.72
CA GLN A 103 -12.60 18.80 7.34
C GLN A 103 -13.64 18.02 6.53
N SER A 104 -14.03 18.57 5.39
CA SER A 104 -14.95 17.95 4.45
C SER A 104 -14.35 16.65 3.92
N GLY A 105 -15.11 15.57 4.03
CA GLY A 105 -14.77 14.28 3.44
C GLY A 105 -14.23 13.24 4.41
N SER A 106 -13.87 13.57 5.66
CA SER A 106 -13.29 12.61 6.63
C SER A 106 -14.04 11.26 6.73
N ILE A 107 -15.37 11.28 6.83
CA ILE A 107 -16.20 10.07 6.92
C ILE A 107 -16.33 9.37 5.57
N GLN A 108 -16.39 10.14 4.48
CA GLN A 108 -16.46 9.58 3.14
C GLN A 108 -15.14 8.90 2.75
N ASP A 109 -14.01 9.52 3.06
CA ASP A 109 -12.65 8.97 2.93
C ASP A 109 -12.57 7.63 3.68
N CYS A 110 -12.97 7.61 4.96
CA CYS A 110 -13.01 6.39 5.76
C CYS A 110 -13.85 5.27 5.13
N LYS A 111 -15.02 5.60 4.57
CA LYS A 111 -15.89 4.62 3.90
C LYS A 111 -15.24 4.07 2.64
N GLU A 112 -14.66 4.91 1.79
CA GLU A 112 -13.96 4.50 0.58
C GLU A 112 -12.77 3.58 0.93
N LEU A 113 -11.90 4.05 1.84
CA LEU A 113 -10.72 3.32 2.31
C LEU A 113 -11.09 1.96 2.89
N HIS A 114 -12.17 1.88 3.67
CA HIS A 114 -12.66 0.63 4.25
C HIS A 114 -13.24 -0.33 3.21
N GLN A 115 -13.94 0.19 2.19
CA GLN A 115 -14.42 -0.62 1.08
C GLN A 115 -13.26 -1.24 0.28
N ILE A 116 -12.20 -0.47 0.03
CA ILE A 116 -10.97 -0.95 -0.62
C ILE A 116 -10.28 -2.00 0.27
N THR A 117 -10.26 -1.83 1.59
CA THR A 117 -9.77 -2.84 2.54
C THR A 117 -10.55 -4.15 2.41
N LEU A 118 -11.88 -4.11 2.39
CA LEU A 118 -12.70 -5.32 2.30
C LEU A 118 -12.40 -6.11 1.01
N SER A 119 -12.30 -5.42 -0.12
CA SER A 119 -11.87 -6.00 -1.39
C SER A 119 -10.46 -6.62 -1.29
N SER A 120 -9.53 -5.91 -0.66
CA SER A 120 -8.15 -6.37 -0.44
C SER A 120 -8.09 -7.65 0.39
N LEU A 121 -8.88 -7.75 1.46
CA LEU A 121 -8.98 -8.95 2.30
C LEU A 121 -9.51 -10.15 1.51
N GLN A 122 -10.58 -9.96 0.73
CA GLN A 122 -11.16 -11.01 -0.11
C GLN A 122 -10.17 -11.49 -1.19
N ARG A 123 -9.41 -10.57 -1.79
CA ARG A 123 -8.33 -10.89 -2.74
C ARG A 123 -7.21 -11.67 -2.06
N SER A 124 -6.81 -11.30 -0.85
CA SER A 124 -5.81 -12.03 -0.06
C SER A 124 -6.22 -13.48 0.19
N VAL A 125 -7.49 -13.73 0.57
CA VAL A 125 -8.02 -15.09 0.71
C VAL A 125 -7.89 -15.87 -0.60
N SER A 126 -8.24 -15.25 -1.73
CA SER A 126 -8.17 -15.88 -3.06
C SER A 126 -6.72 -16.23 -3.46
N ARG A 127 -5.74 -15.42 -3.05
CA ARG A 127 -4.32 -15.70 -3.27
C ARG A 127 -3.80 -16.85 -2.41
N VAL A 128 -4.26 -16.95 -1.16
CA VAL A 128 -3.84 -18.00 -0.22
C VAL A 128 -4.54 -19.34 -0.51
N ASN A 129 -5.83 -19.33 -0.90
CA ASN A 129 -6.66 -20.52 -1.11
C ASN A 129 -6.73 -21.03 -2.57
N GLY A 130 -5.87 -20.53 -3.47
CA GLY A 130 -6.03 -20.76 -4.91
C GLY A 130 -5.79 -22.21 -5.36
N ALA A 131 -6.61 -22.70 -6.30
CA ALA A 131 -6.60 -24.08 -6.83
C ALA A 131 -5.25 -24.56 -7.41
N ALA A 132 -4.40 -23.65 -7.87
CA ALA A 132 -3.07 -23.95 -8.41
C ALA A 132 -1.95 -24.06 -7.33
N GLY A 133 -2.31 -24.09 -6.04
CA GLY A 133 -1.37 -24.08 -4.92
C GLY A 133 -0.81 -22.69 -4.60
N ILE A 134 -0.19 -22.57 -3.42
CA ILE A 134 0.43 -21.34 -2.92
C ILE A 134 1.84 -21.17 -3.51
N ASN A 135 2.20 -19.95 -3.90
CA ASN A 135 3.56 -19.63 -4.36
C ASN A 135 3.98 -18.24 -3.85
N GLN A 136 5.27 -17.94 -3.94
CA GLN A 136 5.84 -16.71 -3.39
C GLN A 136 5.21 -15.43 -3.98
N ARG A 137 4.84 -15.46 -5.27
CA ARG A 137 4.15 -14.35 -5.94
C ARG A 137 2.77 -14.08 -5.34
N LYS A 138 1.95 -15.12 -5.17
CA LYS A 138 0.62 -15.01 -4.55
C LYS A 138 0.71 -14.52 -3.10
N LEU A 139 1.74 -14.97 -2.37
CA LEU A 139 2.00 -14.48 -1.01
C LEU A 139 2.41 -12.99 -1.02
N GLY A 140 3.23 -12.57 -1.99
CA GLY A 140 3.58 -11.17 -2.21
C GLY A 140 2.35 -10.30 -2.51
N ASP A 141 1.46 -10.75 -3.41
CA ASP A 141 0.20 -10.06 -3.69
C ASP A 141 -0.67 -9.91 -2.42
N ALA A 142 -0.84 -10.99 -1.66
CA ALA A 142 -1.59 -10.95 -0.41
C ALA A 142 -0.96 -9.99 0.61
N ARG A 143 0.38 -9.88 0.63
CA ARG A 143 1.10 -8.96 1.52
C ARG A 143 0.83 -7.52 1.09
N ALA A 144 0.96 -7.20 -0.19
CA ALA A 144 0.65 -5.88 -0.73
C ALA A 144 -0.78 -5.44 -0.39
N TYR A 145 -1.76 -6.34 -0.54
CA TYR A 145 -3.17 -6.08 -0.20
C TYR A 145 -3.37 -5.81 1.29
N LEU A 146 -2.73 -6.58 2.17
CA LEU A 146 -2.84 -6.38 3.61
C LEU A 146 -2.09 -5.14 4.11
N SER A 147 -0.94 -4.80 3.52
CA SER A 147 -0.24 -3.53 3.78
C SER A 147 -1.08 -2.33 3.35
N ALA A 148 -1.73 -2.40 2.19
CA ALA A 148 -2.66 -1.36 1.76
C ALA A 148 -3.85 -1.22 2.71
N ALA A 149 -4.41 -2.32 3.21
CA ALA A 149 -5.48 -2.28 4.21
C ALA A 149 -5.06 -1.55 5.50
N LEU A 150 -3.88 -1.84 6.05
CA LEU A 150 -3.38 -1.16 7.25
C LEU A 150 -3.10 0.33 6.99
N THR A 151 -2.64 0.68 5.79
CA THR A 151 -2.48 2.07 5.35
C THR A 151 -3.82 2.78 5.30
N ASN A 152 -4.83 2.17 4.69
CA ASN A 152 -6.20 2.70 4.62
C ASN A 152 -6.79 2.99 6.01
N LYS A 153 -6.53 2.12 6.99
CA LYS A 153 -6.88 2.37 8.40
C LYS A 153 -6.20 3.62 8.95
N ASN A 154 -4.88 3.75 8.75
CA ASN A 154 -4.13 4.89 9.27
C ASN A 154 -4.66 6.22 8.71
N THR A 155 -4.87 6.30 7.40
CA THR A 155 -5.42 7.50 6.76
C THR A 155 -6.85 7.82 7.19
N CYS A 156 -7.69 6.80 7.37
CA CYS A 156 -9.03 6.99 7.93
C CYS A 156 -8.97 7.57 9.36
N LEU A 157 -8.11 7.03 10.22
CA LEU A 157 -7.95 7.53 11.59
C LEU A 157 -7.43 8.98 11.62
N GLU A 158 -6.45 9.32 10.79
CA GLU A 158 -5.95 10.70 10.65
C GLU A 158 -7.03 11.67 10.17
N GLY A 159 -7.85 11.27 9.20
CA GLY A 159 -9.00 12.07 8.75
C GLY A 159 -10.03 12.28 9.87
N LEU A 160 -10.19 11.31 10.77
CA LEU A 160 -11.09 11.39 11.93
C LEU A 160 -10.50 12.18 13.10
N ASP A 161 -9.19 12.44 13.16
CA ASP A 161 -8.56 13.16 14.27
C ASP A 161 -9.14 14.57 14.43
N SER A 162 -9.39 15.27 13.32
CA SER A 162 -10.01 16.60 13.31
C SER A 162 -11.51 16.59 13.58
N ALA A 163 -12.19 15.44 13.46
CA ALA A 163 -13.61 15.30 13.70
C ALA A 163 -13.96 15.31 15.20
N SER A 164 -15.23 15.52 15.53
CA SER A 164 -15.75 15.53 16.91
C SER A 164 -17.13 14.86 17.01
N GLY A 165 -17.72 14.79 18.20
CA GLY A 165 -19.07 14.26 18.42
C GLY A 165 -19.11 12.90 19.14
N PRO A 166 -20.28 12.52 19.68
CA PRO A 166 -20.41 11.40 20.63
C PRO A 166 -20.13 10.02 20.04
N LEU A 167 -20.25 9.82 18.72
CA LEU A 167 -19.95 8.53 18.08
C LEU A 167 -18.50 8.37 17.64
N LYS A 168 -17.69 9.45 17.60
CA LYS A 168 -16.29 9.37 17.20
C LYS A 168 -15.50 8.32 18.01
N PRO A 169 -15.55 8.30 19.36
CA PRO A 169 -14.79 7.31 20.13
C PRO A 169 -15.20 5.87 19.81
N MET A 170 -16.50 5.62 19.66
CA MET A 170 -17.01 4.29 19.32
C MET A 170 -16.53 3.84 17.93
N LEU A 171 -16.60 4.73 16.93
CA LEU A 171 -16.14 4.43 15.58
C LEU A 171 -14.62 4.19 15.55
N VAL A 172 -13.84 5.08 16.15
CA VAL A 172 -12.37 4.97 16.23
C VAL A 172 -11.96 3.65 16.90
N ASN A 173 -12.58 3.29 18.04
CA ASN A 173 -12.29 2.03 18.72
C ASN A 173 -12.67 0.82 17.84
N SER A 174 -13.83 0.88 17.16
CA SER A 174 -14.27 -0.20 16.26
C SER A 174 -13.33 -0.38 15.07
N ILE A 175 -12.81 0.72 14.50
CA ILE A 175 -11.77 0.67 13.46
C ILE A 175 -10.51 0.02 14.03
N ILE A 176 -9.99 0.51 15.16
CA ILE A 176 -8.77 -0.02 15.77
C ILE A 176 -8.91 -1.52 16.03
N ASP A 177 -10.00 -1.95 16.66
CA ASP A 177 -10.23 -3.35 17.01
C ASP A 177 -10.36 -4.25 15.78
N THR A 178 -11.08 -3.80 14.74
CA THR A 178 -11.21 -4.53 13.47
C THR A 178 -9.85 -4.77 12.82
N TYR A 179 -9.01 -3.73 12.74
CA TYR A 179 -7.74 -3.81 12.04
C TYR A 179 -6.62 -4.52 12.83
N LYS A 180 -6.84 -4.84 14.12
CA LYS A 180 -5.97 -5.80 14.85
C LYS A 180 -5.97 -7.17 14.19
N HIS A 181 -7.12 -7.62 13.68
CA HIS A 181 -7.22 -8.90 12.95
C HIS A 181 -6.45 -8.87 11.63
N VAL A 182 -6.52 -7.74 10.91
CA VAL A 182 -5.76 -7.51 9.67
C VAL A 182 -4.26 -7.55 9.94
N SER A 183 -3.80 -6.86 11.00
CA SER A 183 -2.39 -6.84 11.39
C SER A 183 -1.88 -8.24 11.76
N ASN A 184 -2.63 -9.01 12.54
CA ASN A 184 -2.27 -10.40 12.83
C ASN A 184 -2.17 -11.25 11.57
N SER A 185 -3.11 -11.09 10.62
CA SER A 185 -3.08 -11.81 9.34
C SER A 185 -1.84 -11.46 8.51
N LEU A 186 -1.46 -10.17 8.46
CA LEU A 186 -0.24 -9.72 7.79
C LEU A 186 1.01 -10.32 8.44
N SER A 187 1.10 -10.28 9.77
CA SER A 187 2.25 -10.82 10.51
C SER A 187 2.43 -12.33 10.29
N ILE A 188 1.34 -13.09 10.32
CA ILE A 188 1.35 -14.54 10.03
C ILE A 188 1.84 -14.80 8.59
N LEU A 189 1.36 -14.00 7.63
CA LEU A 189 1.75 -14.10 6.23
C LEU A 189 3.26 -13.82 6.04
N SER A 190 3.78 -12.79 6.70
CA SER A 190 5.19 -12.38 6.59
C SER A 190 6.18 -13.44 7.11
N ARG A 191 5.77 -14.29 8.06
CA ARG A 191 6.60 -15.42 8.54
C ARG A 191 6.91 -16.49 7.49
N GLN A 192 6.07 -16.66 6.45
CA GLN A 192 6.38 -17.60 5.38
C GLN A 192 7.56 -17.15 4.50
N GLY A 193 7.86 -15.85 4.47
CA GLY A 193 8.95 -15.28 3.67
C GLY A 193 10.33 -15.34 4.32
N ALA A 194 10.39 -15.37 5.66
CA ALA A 194 11.65 -15.25 6.42
C ALA A 194 12.60 -16.47 6.28
N GLY A 195 12.13 -17.59 5.74
CA GLY A 195 12.92 -18.82 5.54
C GLY A 195 13.61 -18.97 4.18
N ALA A 196 13.36 -18.09 3.20
CA ALA A 196 13.77 -18.29 1.81
C ALA A 196 14.92 -17.38 1.31
N GLN A 197 15.43 -16.46 2.14
CA GLN A 197 16.38 -15.42 1.73
C GLN A 197 17.86 -15.72 2.06
N LYS A 198 18.22 -16.97 2.41
CA LYS A 198 19.63 -17.38 2.56
C LYS A 198 20.05 -18.31 1.44
N GLY A 199 20.42 -17.71 0.32
CA GLY A 199 21.14 -18.37 -0.76
C GLY A 199 20.38 -18.40 -2.09
N HIS A 200 20.49 -17.32 -2.86
CA HIS A 200 20.28 -17.42 -4.31
C HIS A 200 21.62 -17.33 -5.02
N ASN A 201 22.00 -18.43 -5.65
CA ASN A 201 23.09 -18.49 -6.61
C ASN A 201 22.78 -17.53 -7.76
N ILE A 202 23.65 -16.54 -7.94
CA ILE A 202 23.70 -15.68 -9.13
C ILE A 202 24.04 -16.58 -10.32
N ASN A 203 23.00 -17.11 -10.96
CA ASN A 203 23.11 -17.65 -12.29
C ASN A 203 22.34 -16.72 -13.21
N ASN A 204 23.08 -15.78 -13.81
CA ASN A 204 22.68 -15.02 -14.99
C ASN A 204 22.24 -16.00 -16.10
N ARG A 205 20.96 -16.37 -16.09
CA ARG A 205 20.28 -16.98 -17.23
C ARG A 205 19.15 -16.05 -17.59
N ARG A 206 19.44 -15.15 -18.53
CA ARG A 206 18.43 -14.51 -19.38
C ARG A 206 17.54 -15.61 -19.95
N ARG A 207 16.40 -15.86 -19.30
CA ARG A 207 15.38 -16.77 -19.81
C ARG A 207 14.46 -15.93 -20.68
N LEU A 208 14.79 -15.91 -21.97
CA LEU A 208 13.88 -15.53 -23.03
C LEU A 208 12.78 -16.61 -23.10
N MET A 209 11.80 -16.54 -22.20
CA MET A 209 10.60 -17.38 -22.27
C MET A 209 9.50 -16.54 -22.91
N GLY A 210 9.11 -16.91 -24.13
CA GLY A 210 8.00 -16.31 -24.85
C GLY A 210 6.70 -16.55 -24.09
N PHE A 211 6.24 -15.52 -23.39
CA PHE A 211 4.88 -15.45 -22.85
C PHE A 211 3.91 -15.09 -23.99
N PRO A 212 2.65 -15.55 -23.95
CA PRO A 212 1.62 -15.08 -24.87
C PRO A 212 1.49 -13.57 -24.66
N VAL A 213 1.80 -12.80 -25.69
CA VAL A 213 1.80 -11.34 -25.68
C VAL A 213 0.38 -10.82 -25.42
N PRO A 214 0.09 -10.16 -24.29
CA PRO A 214 -1.07 -9.28 -24.22
C PRO A 214 -0.80 -8.09 -25.14
N THR A 215 -1.80 -7.72 -25.93
CA THR A 215 -1.74 -6.70 -26.99
C THR A 215 -0.90 -5.47 -26.62
N ARG A 216 0.18 -5.27 -27.38
CA ARG A 216 1.08 -4.11 -27.34
C ARG A 216 0.28 -2.82 -27.55
N ILE A 217 0.53 -1.80 -26.73
CA ILE A 217 -0.23 -0.53 -26.77
C ILE A 217 0.25 0.38 -27.91
N LEU A 218 1.47 0.22 -28.43
CA LEU A 218 2.13 1.24 -29.26
C LEU A 218 3.03 0.74 -30.42
N GLU A 219 2.68 -0.34 -31.10
CA GLU A 219 3.27 -0.63 -32.43
C GLU A 219 2.22 -0.47 -33.52
N SER A 220 2.29 0.64 -34.23
CA SER A 220 1.64 0.81 -35.53
C SER A 220 2.30 -0.11 -36.57
N SER A 221 1.95 -1.40 -36.55
CA SER A 221 2.20 -2.28 -37.69
C SER A 221 1.20 -1.93 -38.81
N PRO A 222 1.66 -1.57 -40.02
CA PRO A 222 0.76 -1.34 -41.14
C PRO A 222 0.27 -2.70 -41.65
N GLY A 223 -0.96 -3.09 -41.31
CA GLY A 223 -1.60 -4.25 -41.94
C GLY A 223 -2.54 -5.10 -41.10
N SER A 224 -2.81 -4.79 -39.84
CA SER A 224 -3.92 -5.41 -39.11
C SER A 224 -4.98 -4.35 -38.79
N GLU A 225 -6.16 -4.49 -39.37
CA GLU A 225 -7.37 -3.78 -38.92
C GLU A 225 -7.57 -4.06 -37.43
N TYR A 226 -7.11 -3.12 -36.61
CA TYR A 226 -7.52 -3.03 -35.22
C TYR A 226 -8.95 -2.49 -35.26
N GLU A 227 -9.92 -3.31 -34.84
CA GLU A 227 -11.24 -2.81 -34.46
C GLU A 227 -11.02 -1.72 -33.39
N PRO A 228 -11.35 -0.45 -33.64
CA PRO A 228 -11.12 0.63 -32.69
C PRO A 228 -12.08 0.48 -31.52
N ARG A 229 -11.70 -0.37 -30.55
CA ARG A 229 -12.35 -0.44 -29.24
C ARG A 229 -12.22 0.94 -28.61
N GLN A 230 -13.37 1.50 -28.26
CA GLN A 230 -13.67 2.92 -28.15
C GLN A 230 -12.65 3.72 -27.31
N VAL A 231 -11.66 4.33 -27.96
CA VAL A 231 -10.84 5.38 -27.33
C VAL A 231 -11.76 6.55 -27.05
N LEU A 232 -11.89 6.93 -25.77
CA LEU A 232 -12.70 8.07 -25.38
C LEU A 232 -11.84 9.33 -25.55
N THR A 233 -12.21 10.21 -26.46
CA THR A 233 -11.48 11.47 -26.67
C THR A 233 -12.09 12.56 -25.80
N VAL A 234 -11.27 13.20 -24.98
CA VAL A 234 -11.62 14.39 -24.21
C VAL A 234 -10.96 15.59 -24.88
N ALA A 235 -11.73 16.64 -25.17
CA ALA A 235 -11.19 17.87 -25.71
C ALA A 235 -11.96 19.08 -25.17
N ALA A 236 -11.26 19.99 -24.49
CA ALA A 236 -11.85 21.19 -23.92
C ALA A 236 -12.52 22.11 -24.97
N ASP A 237 -12.11 22.02 -26.24
CA ASP A 237 -12.67 22.78 -27.37
C ASP A 237 -13.97 22.16 -27.96
N GLY A 238 -14.43 21.04 -27.43
CA GLY A 238 -15.63 20.34 -27.90
C GLY A 238 -15.42 19.46 -29.13
N THR A 239 -14.19 19.26 -29.59
CA THR A 239 -13.88 18.38 -30.74
C THR A 239 -13.78 16.89 -30.39
N GLY A 240 -13.89 16.53 -29.11
CA GLY A 240 -13.84 15.17 -28.57
C GLY A 240 -15.21 14.54 -28.35
N ASN A 241 -15.24 13.34 -27.78
CA ASN A 241 -16.46 12.71 -27.28
C ASN A 241 -16.99 13.41 -26.02
N PHE A 242 -16.08 13.93 -25.19
CA PHE A 242 -16.37 14.64 -23.95
C PHE A 242 -15.56 15.94 -23.87
N THR A 243 -16.05 16.90 -23.09
CA THR A 243 -15.32 18.15 -22.78
C THR A 243 -14.58 18.09 -21.45
N THR A 244 -14.91 17.12 -20.59
CA THR A 244 -14.28 16.90 -19.28
C THR A 244 -13.75 15.47 -19.17
N ILE A 245 -12.72 15.28 -18.36
CA ILE A 245 -12.16 13.95 -18.07
C ILE A 245 -13.13 13.19 -17.16
N THR A 246 -13.76 13.88 -16.21
CA THR A 246 -14.77 13.30 -15.30
C THR A 246 -15.91 12.61 -16.06
N ASP A 247 -16.44 13.23 -17.12
CA ASP A 247 -17.51 12.61 -17.93
C ASP A 247 -17.05 11.36 -18.68
N ALA A 248 -15.81 11.36 -19.20
CA ALA A 248 -15.23 10.19 -19.85
C ALA A 248 -15.02 9.04 -18.87
N ILE A 249 -14.55 9.32 -17.65
CA ILE A 249 -14.43 8.32 -16.57
C ILE A 249 -15.80 7.76 -16.19
N ASN A 250 -16.80 8.62 -16.02
CA ASN A 250 -18.17 8.21 -15.70
C ASN A 250 -18.75 7.29 -16.79
N PHE A 251 -18.46 7.58 -18.06
CA PHE A 251 -18.88 6.75 -19.19
C PHE A 251 -18.16 5.40 -19.29
N ALA A 252 -16.89 5.32 -18.89
CA ALA A 252 -16.10 4.10 -18.96
C ALA A 252 -16.79 2.90 -18.27
N PRO A 253 -16.62 1.65 -18.72
CA PRO A 253 -17.28 0.50 -18.12
C PRO A 253 -16.80 0.25 -16.67
N ASN A 254 -17.75 -0.06 -15.78
CA ASN A 254 -17.43 -0.51 -14.43
C ASN A 254 -16.89 -1.95 -14.45
N ASN A 255 -15.97 -2.27 -13.54
CA ASN A 255 -15.45 -3.62 -13.31
C ASN A 255 -14.82 -4.28 -14.57
N SER A 256 -14.23 -3.47 -15.45
CA SER A 256 -13.54 -3.93 -16.67
C SER A 256 -12.14 -4.49 -16.37
N TYR A 257 -12.05 -5.60 -15.63
CA TYR A 257 -10.76 -6.15 -15.17
C TYR A 257 -9.89 -6.75 -16.28
N ASN A 258 -10.47 -7.11 -17.43
CA ASN A 258 -9.76 -7.79 -18.52
C ASN A 258 -9.44 -6.89 -19.71
N GLU A 259 -9.92 -5.64 -19.71
CA GLU A 259 -9.77 -4.72 -20.84
C GLU A 259 -9.43 -3.32 -20.35
N ARG A 260 -8.53 -2.64 -21.07
CA ARG A 260 -8.15 -1.25 -20.81
C ARG A 260 -9.11 -0.29 -21.49
N THR A 261 -9.51 0.76 -20.78
CA THR A 261 -10.23 1.90 -21.37
C THR A 261 -9.25 3.05 -21.55
N ILE A 262 -8.99 3.42 -22.80
CA ILE A 262 -8.08 4.53 -23.12
C ILE A 262 -8.90 5.81 -23.23
N ILE A 263 -8.54 6.79 -22.41
CA ILE A 263 -9.06 8.14 -22.45
C ILE A 263 -7.93 9.03 -22.97
N TYR A 264 -8.08 9.45 -24.22
CA TYR A 264 -7.15 10.36 -24.87
C TYR A 264 -7.57 11.81 -24.57
N VAL A 265 -6.75 12.52 -23.81
CA VAL A 265 -6.99 13.87 -23.34
C VAL A 265 -6.19 14.82 -24.22
N LYS A 266 -6.87 15.55 -25.11
CA LYS A 266 -6.20 16.52 -25.96
C LYS A 266 -5.61 17.68 -25.17
N GLN A 267 -4.67 18.39 -25.77
CA GLN A 267 -4.13 19.64 -25.23
C GLN A 267 -5.23 20.59 -24.74
N GLY A 268 -4.98 21.22 -23.60
CA GLY A 268 -5.93 22.07 -22.91
C GLY A 268 -5.65 22.12 -21.41
N VAL A 269 -6.33 23.06 -20.75
CA VAL A 269 -6.37 23.17 -19.29
C VAL A 269 -7.73 22.66 -18.83
N TYR A 270 -7.71 21.61 -18.02
CA TYR A 270 -8.87 20.94 -17.44
C TYR A 270 -8.92 21.28 -15.95
N GLU A 271 -9.73 22.30 -15.62
CA GLU A 271 -9.93 22.74 -14.23
C GLU A 271 -10.99 21.87 -13.53
N GLU A 272 -10.58 20.68 -13.07
CA GLU A 272 -11.46 19.71 -12.42
C GLU A 272 -10.71 18.89 -11.35
N ASN A 273 -11.43 18.49 -10.30
CA ASN A 273 -10.97 17.45 -9.38
C ASN A 273 -11.51 16.10 -9.89
N VAL A 274 -10.64 15.29 -10.49
CA VAL A 274 -10.98 14.02 -11.13
C VAL A 274 -10.83 12.87 -10.14
N GLU A 275 -11.82 11.98 -10.09
CA GLU A 275 -11.79 10.76 -9.29
C GLU A 275 -11.96 9.52 -10.17
N ILE A 276 -11.03 8.55 -10.04
CA ILE A 276 -11.10 7.24 -10.66
C ILE A 276 -11.36 6.21 -9.56
N PRO A 277 -12.63 5.87 -9.28
CA PRO A 277 -12.97 5.03 -8.15
C PRO A 277 -12.54 3.57 -8.36
N SER A 278 -12.50 2.79 -7.28
CA SER A 278 -12.01 1.39 -7.29
C SER A 278 -12.79 0.43 -8.21
N TYR A 279 -14.03 0.76 -8.56
CA TYR A 279 -14.83 0.01 -9.52
C TYR A 279 -14.57 0.39 -10.99
N LYS A 280 -13.62 1.29 -11.28
CA LYS A 280 -13.16 1.68 -12.63
C LYS A 280 -11.70 1.23 -12.83
N PRO A 281 -11.40 -0.08 -12.89
CA PRO A 281 -10.05 -0.57 -13.12
C PRO A 281 -9.58 -0.30 -14.56
N ASN A 282 -8.28 -0.37 -14.79
CA ASN A 282 -7.63 -0.36 -16.11
C ASN A 282 -7.91 0.89 -16.97
N ILE A 283 -8.11 2.04 -16.33
CA ILE A 283 -8.17 3.33 -17.04
C ILE A 283 -6.76 3.75 -17.46
N VAL A 284 -6.65 4.23 -18.70
CA VAL A 284 -5.43 4.86 -19.22
C VAL A 284 -5.74 6.31 -19.57
N LEU A 285 -5.04 7.27 -18.96
CA LEU A 285 -5.04 8.67 -19.39
C LEU A 285 -3.84 8.91 -20.30
N LEU A 286 -4.10 9.31 -21.54
CA LEU A 286 -3.06 9.63 -22.52
C LEU A 286 -3.20 11.08 -22.96
N GLY A 287 -2.24 11.93 -22.64
CA GLY A 287 -2.22 13.34 -23.04
C GLY A 287 -1.52 13.59 -24.38
N ASP A 288 -1.63 14.83 -24.88
CA ASP A 288 -0.88 15.32 -26.06
C ASP A 288 0.59 15.70 -25.74
N GLY A 289 0.95 15.71 -24.46
CA GLY A 289 2.23 16.19 -23.96
C GLY A 289 2.06 16.90 -22.61
N THR A 290 3.05 16.76 -21.74
CA THR A 290 3.08 17.38 -20.41
C THR A 290 2.94 18.90 -20.48
N ASP A 291 3.56 19.54 -21.47
CA ASP A 291 3.55 21.00 -21.58
C ASP A 291 2.22 21.58 -22.08
N VAL A 292 1.33 20.74 -22.60
CA VAL A 292 0.11 21.18 -23.30
C VAL A 292 -1.17 20.56 -22.75
N THR A 293 -1.10 19.48 -21.98
CA THR A 293 -2.27 18.81 -21.37
C THR A 293 -2.18 18.90 -19.85
N LEU A 294 -2.99 19.75 -19.23
CA LEU A 294 -2.93 20.06 -17.80
C LEU A 294 -4.27 19.77 -17.11
N ILE A 295 -4.25 18.93 -16.07
CA ILE A 295 -5.33 18.79 -15.09
C ILE A 295 -4.96 19.64 -13.87
N THR A 296 -5.80 20.60 -13.47
CA THR A 296 -5.48 21.51 -12.36
C THR A 296 -6.64 21.70 -11.39
N GLY A 297 -6.32 21.75 -10.10
CA GLY A 297 -7.25 21.95 -8.98
C GLY A 297 -6.59 22.74 -7.85
N ASN A 298 -7.33 23.09 -6.82
CA ASN A 298 -6.83 23.94 -5.73
C ASN A 298 -7.41 23.61 -4.34
N ARG A 299 -7.88 22.37 -4.14
CA ARG A 299 -8.34 21.94 -2.82
C ARG A 299 -7.16 21.84 -1.87
N SER A 300 -7.37 22.21 -0.60
CA SER A 300 -6.32 22.24 0.41
C SER A 300 -6.88 22.01 1.81
N VAL A 301 -6.00 21.66 2.75
CA VAL A 301 -6.36 21.53 4.18
C VAL A 301 -6.83 22.84 4.79
N VAL A 302 -6.18 23.97 4.43
CA VAL A 302 -6.59 25.30 4.91
C VAL A 302 -8.02 25.64 4.49
N ASP A 303 -8.42 25.23 3.29
CA ASP A 303 -9.78 25.45 2.76
C ASP A 303 -10.80 24.40 3.26
N GLY A 304 -10.42 23.58 4.24
CA GLY A 304 -11.31 22.67 4.93
C GLY A 304 -11.47 21.30 4.27
N TRP A 305 -10.56 20.88 3.39
CA TRP A 305 -10.50 19.49 2.90
C TRP A 305 -9.59 18.65 3.79
N THR A 306 -9.76 17.33 3.76
CA THR A 306 -8.70 16.42 4.25
C THR A 306 -7.54 16.42 3.25
N THR A 307 -6.33 16.05 3.67
CA THR A 307 -5.22 15.83 2.74
C THR A 307 -5.61 14.80 1.66
N PHE A 308 -6.29 13.72 2.04
CA PHE A 308 -6.74 12.66 1.13
C PHE A 308 -7.70 13.17 0.04
N SER A 309 -8.70 13.99 0.42
CA SER A 309 -9.69 14.55 -0.49
C SER A 309 -9.24 15.86 -1.18
N SER A 310 -8.04 16.36 -0.88
CA SER A 310 -7.47 17.54 -1.53
C SER A 310 -6.90 17.26 -2.94
N ALA A 311 -6.77 15.98 -3.32
CA ALA A 311 -6.20 15.56 -4.59
C ALA A 311 -6.90 16.19 -5.81
N THR A 312 -6.10 16.69 -6.76
CA THR A 312 -6.61 17.13 -8.07
C THR A 312 -6.97 15.93 -8.94
N LEU A 313 -6.11 14.91 -8.98
CA LEU A 313 -6.42 13.60 -9.53
C LEU A 313 -6.33 12.55 -8.41
N ALA A 314 -7.45 11.91 -8.10
CA ALA A 314 -7.55 10.82 -7.14
C ALA A 314 -7.79 9.49 -7.86
N VAL A 315 -6.90 8.52 -7.69
CA VAL A 315 -6.97 7.21 -8.34
C VAL A 315 -7.08 6.10 -7.30
N SER A 316 -8.18 5.35 -7.37
CA SER A 316 -8.43 4.15 -6.55
C SER A 316 -8.68 2.90 -7.41
N GLY A 317 -8.73 3.04 -8.74
CA GLY A 317 -8.89 1.94 -9.71
C GLY A 317 -7.57 1.26 -10.09
N ASP A 318 -7.45 -0.04 -9.80
CA ASP A 318 -6.27 -0.86 -10.13
C ASP A 318 -5.89 -0.82 -11.61
N GLY A 319 -4.59 -0.96 -11.90
CA GLY A 319 -4.07 -1.01 -13.28
C GLY A 319 -4.09 0.33 -14.01
N PHE A 320 -4.21 1.44 -13.26
CA PHE A 320 -4.21 2.79 -13.81
C PHE A 320 -2.89 3.10 -14.52
N LEU A 321 -2.99 3.70 -15.71
CA LEU A 321 -1.84 4.21 -16.44
C LEU A 321 -2.04 5.68 -16.80
N ALA A 322 -0.99 6.49 -16.69
CA ALA A 322 -0.98 7.83 -17.26
C ALA A 322 0.29 8.09 -18.08
N ARG A 323 0.15 8.86 -19.16
CA ARG A 323 1.28 9.24 -20.01
C ARG A 323 1.07 10.62 -20.63
N ASP A 324 2.16 11.39 -20.74
CA ASP A 324 2.22 12.65 -21.49
C ASP A 324 1.20 13.70 -20.99
N ILE A 325 1.03 13.79 -19.66
CA ILE A 325 0.04 14.68 -19.02
C ILE A 325 0.61 15.33 -17.75
N SER A 326 0.17 16.57 -17.47
CA SER A 326 0.50 17.30 -16.26
C SER A 326 -0.67 17.33 -15.28
N ILE A 327 -0.37 17.14 -14.00
CA ILE A 327 -1.32 17.24 -12.89
C ILE A 327 -0.79 18.28 -11.90
N GLU A 328 -1.60 19.26 -11.55
CA GLU A 328 -1.21 20.36 -10.67
C GLU A 328 -2.24 20.60 -9.56
N ASN A 329 -1.75 20.82 -8.34
CA ASN A 329 -2.51 21.54 -7.33
C ASN A 329 -1.95 22.95 -7.15
N ARG A 330 -2.73 23.95 -7.60
CA ARG A 330 -2.33 25.37 -7.62
C ARG A 330 -2.69 26.14 -6.34
N ALA A 331 -2.99 25.45 -5.23
CA ALA A 331 -3.40 26.09 -3.98
C ALA A 331 -2.35 27.06 -3.40
N GLY A 332 -1.06 26.75 -3.53
CA GLY A 332 0.04 27.56 -3.00
C GLY A 332 0.59 27.06 -1.65
N ALA A 333 1.77 27.53 -1.27
CA ALA A 333 2.46 27.09 -0.04
C ALA A 333 1.73 27.53 1.25
N GLU A 334 1.03 28.65 1.19
CA GLU A 334 0.22 29.21 2.28
C GLU A 334 -1.02 28.38 2.61
N LYS A 335 -1.39 27.46 1.71
CA LYS A 335 -2.54 26.57 1.87
C LYS A 335 -2.20 25.23 2.53
N HIS A 336 -0.95 25.06 2.96
CA HIS A 336 -0.43 23.83 3.56
C HIS A 336 -0.67 22.62 2.65
N GLN A 337 -1.11 21.47 3.19
CA GLN A 337 -1.28 20.25 2.43
C GLN A 337 -2.30 20.43 1.30
N ALA A 338 -1.86 20.18 0.06
CA ALA A 338 -2.66 20.32 -1.14
C ALA A 338 -2.17 19.37 -2.24
N VAL A 339 -2.84 18.21 -2.34
CA VAL A 339 -2.39 17.10 -3.19
C VAL A 339 -2.68 17.35 -4.66
N ALA A 340 -1.68 17.16 -5.53
CA ALA A 340 -1.86 17.15 -6.98
C ALA A 340 -2.36 15.78 -7.44
N LEU A 341 -1.64 14.71 -7.09
CA LEU A 341 -1.97 13.34 -7.46
C LEU A 341 -1.99 12.43 -6.23
N ARG A 342 -3.05 11.65 -6.08
CA ARG A 342 -3.15 10.56 -5.11
C ARG A 342 -3.40 9.24 -5.80
N ILE A 343 -2.63 8.20 -5.47
CA ILE A 343 -2.85 6.83 -5.97
C ILE A 343 -3.00 5.85 -4.80
N ASN A 344 -4.19 5.27 -4.69
CA ASN A 344 -4.61 4.17 -3.82
C ASN A 344 -5.03 2.97 -4.70
N ALA A 345 -4.14 2.53 -5.59
CA ALA A 345 -4.45 1.50 -6.59
C ALA A 345 -3.22 0.62 -6.84
N ASP A 346 -3.44 -0.68 -7.03
CA ASP A 346 -2.35 -1.63 -7.32
C ASP A 346 -1.99 -1.62 -8.81
N LEU A 347 -0.71 -1.83 -9.10
CA LEU A 347 -0.17 -1.92 -10.46
C LEU A 347 -0.40 -0.64 -11.28
N ALA A 348 -0.29 0.51 -10.63
CA ALA A 348 -0.39 1.81 -11.27
C ALA A 348 0.97 2.26 -11.83
N ALA A 349 1.00 2.79 -13.05
CA ALA A 349 2.23 3.32 -13.65
C ALA A 349 2.04 4.66 -14.37
N LEU A 350 3.06 5.52 -14.29
CA LEU A 350 3.09 6.82 -14.94
C LEU A 350 4.37 6.96 -15.77
N TYR A 351 4.23 7.48 -16.99
CA TYR A 351 5.36 7.67 -17.91
C TYR A 351 5.33 9.06 -18.55
N ARG A 352 6.39 9.86 -18.36
CA ARG A 352 6.44 11.24 -18.88
C ARG A 352 5.25 12.07 -18.43
N CYS A 353 5.05 12.11 -17.12
CA CYS A 353 4.03 12.96 -16.49
C CYS A 353 4.71 14.06 -15.67
N SER A 354 4.05 15.20 -15.53
CA SER A 354 4.47 16.25 -14.59
C SER A 354 3.49 16.30 -13.41
N ILE A 355 3.98 16.28 -12.18
CA ILE A 355 3.17 16.36 -10.96
C ILE A 355 3.67 17.54 -10.13
N ASN A 356 2.86 18.60 -10.04
CA ASN A 356 3.29 19.89 -9.50
C ASN A 356 2.42 20.36 -8.35
N GLY A 357 3.06 20.84 -7.29
CA GLY A 357 2.41 21.43 -6.14
C GLY A 357 3.41 22.11 -5.22
N TYR A 358 3.03 22.20 -3.94
CA TYR A 358 3.89 22.69 -2.87
C TYR A 358 4.01 21.61 -1.79
N GLN A 359 3.30 21.75 -0.68
CA GLN A 359 3.27 20.76 0.39
C GLN A 359 2.34 19.60 0.00
N ASP A 360 2.79 18.36 0.24
CA ASP A 360 2.05 17.12 -0.01
C ASP A 360 1.65 16.92 -1.49
N THR A 361 2.57 17.22 -2.43
CA THR A 361 2.25 17.21 -3.88
C THR A 361 1.80 15.83 -4.41
N LEU A 362 2.57 14.77 -4.15
CA LEU A 362 2.32 13.43 -4.65
C LEU A 362 2.09 12.45 -3.49
N TYR A 363 0.84 12.00 -3.36
CA TYR A 363 0.43 11.01 -2.38
C TYR A 363 0.48 9.61 -2.99
N VAL A 364 1.64 8.96 -2.87
CA VAL A 364 1.85 7.52 -3.14
C VAL A 364 1.23 6.68 -2.03
N HIS A 365 -0.10 6.70 -1.96
CA HIS A 365 -0.84 6.26 -0.78
C HIS A 365 -0.57 4.80 -0.42
N SER A 366 -0.90 3.86 -1.30
CA SER A 366 -0.79 2.42 -1.02
C SER A 366 -0.60 1.58 -2.30
N PHE A 367 -0.37 0.28 -2.11
CA PHE A 367 -0.11 -0.72 -3.16
C PHE A 367 1.16 -0.48 -3.98
N ARG A 368 1.34 -1.23 -5.08
CA ARG A 368 2.53 -1.15 -5.94
C ARG A 368 2.36 -0.09 -7.03
N GLN A 369 3.36 0.77 -7.18
CA GLN A 369 3.33 1.88 -8.12
C GLN A 369 4.69 2.07 -8.82
N PHE A 370 4.67 2.61 -10.05
CA PHE A 370 5.87 2.88 -10.84
C PHE A 370 5.80 4.23 -11.55
N TYR A 371 6.86 5.03 -11.46
CA TYR A 371 6.95 6.34 -12.11
C TYR A 371 8.23 6.39 -12.95
N ARG A 372 8.10 6.63 -14.25
CA ARG A 372 9.22 6.66 -15.19
C ARG A 372 9.30 8.00 -15.90
N GLU A 373 10.48 8.62 -15.89
CA GLU A 373 10.74 9.88 -16.62
C GLU A 373 9.70 10.96 -16.29
N CYS A 374 9.28 11.05 -15.02
CA CYS A 374 8.34 12.05 -14.55
C CYS A 374 9.07 13.25 -13.95
N ASP A 375 8.47 14.44 -14.05
CA ASP A 375 8.88 15.64 -13.35
C ASP A 375 7.99 15.85 -12.12
N ILE A 376 8.57 15.91 -10.93
CA ILE A 376 7.83 16.05 -9.67
C ILE A 376 8.37 17.26 -8.92
N SER A 377 7.51 18.22 -8.57
CA SER A 377 7.94 19.44 -7.88
C SER A 377 7.09 19.79 -6.66
N GLY A 378 7.75 20.21 -5.58
CA GLY A 378 7.07 20.59 -4.33
C GLY A 378 8.02 21.13 -3.27
N THR A 379 7.53 21.27 -2.04
CA THR A 379 8.27 21.88 -0.91
C THR A 379 8.44 20.93 0.26
N ILE A 380 7.39 20.72 1.05
CA ILE A 380 7.40 19.88 2.26
C ILE A 380 6.69 18.58 1.95
N ASP A 381 7.33 17.46 2.29
CA ASP A 381 6.78 16.10 2.19
C ASP A 381 6.16 15.80 0.81
N PHE A 382 6.77 16.32 -0.25
CA PHE A 382 6.07 16.41 -1.53
C PHE A 382 5.98 15.07 -2.29
N ILE A 383 6.66 14.03 -1.81
CA ILE A 383 6.41 12.61 -2.15
C ILE A 383 6.17 11.85 -0.83
N PHE A 384 4.94 11.42 -0.57
CA PHE A 384 4.59 10.86 0.73
C PHE A 384 3.55 9.72 0.65
N GLY A 385 3.51 8.89 1.68
CA GLY A 385 2.58 7.76 1.79
C GLY A 385 3.25 6.43 2.13
N ASN A 386 2.54 5.34 1.88
CA ASN A 386 2.95 3.97 2.23
C ASN A 386 2.80 2.98 1.07
N ALA A 387 2.90 3.43 -0.18
CA ALA A 387 3.02 2.53 -1.32
C ALA A 387 4.33 1.73 -1.28
N ALA A 388 4.40 0.63 -2.03
CA ALA A 388 5.64 0.08 -2.54
C ALA A 388 5.89 0.73 -3.91
N VAL A 389 6.74 1.74 -3.97
CA VAL A 389 6.88 2.58 -5.17
C VAL A 389 8.32 2.69 -5.62
N VAL A 390 8.52 2.64 -6.94
CA VAL A 390 9.80 2.94 -7.59
C VAL A 390 9.63 4.14 -8.52
N PHE A 391 10.47 5.14 -8.33
CA PHE A 391 10.70 6.26 -9.25
C PHE A 391 11.98 5.98 -10.03
N GLN A 392 11.92 6.05 -11.36
CA GLN A 392 13.06 5.75 -12.22
C GLN A 392 13.24 6.81 -13.29
N GLY A 393 14.45 7.37 -13.43
CA GLY A 393 14.72 8.39 -14.46
C GLY A 393 13.95 9.69 -14.26
N CYS A 394 13.45 9.97 -13.06
CA CYS A 394 12.61 11.14 -12.79
C CYS A 394 13.44 12.37 -12.42
N ASN A 395 12.91 13.56 -12.67
CA ASN A 395 13.42 14.80 -12.11
C ASN A 395 12.57 15.15 -10.88
N ILE A 396 13.23 15.26 -9.73
CA ILE A 396 12.61 15.57 -8.45
C ILE A 396 13.11 16.94 -8.03
N MET A 397 12.25 17.95 -8.14
CA MET A 397 12.63 19.36 -8.02
C MET A 397 12.03 20.00 -6.77
N ALA A 398 12.87 20.29 -5.78
CA ALA A 398 12.48 21.07 -4.61
C ALA A 398 12.27 22.56 -4.99
N ARG A 399 11.19 23.16 -4.49
CA ARG A 399 10.81 24.55 -4.76
C ARG A 399 11.05 25.42 -3.52
N MET A 400 11.11 26.74 -3.72
CA MET A 400 11.20 27.68 -2.60
C MET A 400 9.96 27.56 -1.69
N PRO A 401 10.12 27.25 -0.39
CA PRO A 401 9.02 27.19 0.56
C PRO A 401 8.69 28.59 1.11
N MET A 402 7.73 28.68 2.05
CA MET A 402 7.48 29.95 2.73
C MET A 402 8.68 30.36 3.62
N PRO A 403 8.85 31.66 3.93
CA PRO A 403 9.89 32.11 4.84
C PRO A 403 9.86 31.36 6.18
N GLY A 404 11.02 30.88 6.62
CA GLY A 404 11.18 30.12 7.87
C GLY A 404 10.84 28.62 7.78
N GLN A 405 10.41 28.14 6.61
CA GLN A 405 10.26 26.71 6.35
C GLN A 405 11.52 26.10 5.72
N PHE A 406 11.48 24.78 5.53
CA PHE A 406 12.49 23.95 4.89
C PHE A 406 11.82 23.12 3.79
N THR A 407 12.60 22.41 2.98
CA THR A 407 12.06 21.43 2.03
C THR A 407 12.39 20.01 2.45
N VAL A 408 11.48 19.09 2.15
CA VAL A 408 11.69 17.64 2.34
C VAL A 408 11.07 16.91 1.18
N ILE A 409 11.86 16.04 0.55
CA ILE A 409 11.40 15.26 -0.60
C ILE A 409 10.45 14.16 -0.16
N THR A 410 10.89 13.28 0.74
CA THR A 410 10.11 12.09 1.13
C THR A 410 9.58 12.12 2.56
N ALA A 411 8.32 11.72 2.74
CA ALA A 411 7.74 11.42 4.04
C ALA A 411 7.02 10.07 4.01
N GLN A 412 7.79 9.01 4.27
CA GLN A 412 7.30 7.64 4.15
C GLN A 412 6.65 7.17 5.47
N SER A 413 5.51 6.49 5.36
CA SER A 413 4.62 6.21 6.49
C SER A 413 4.39 4.73 6.75
N ARG A 414 5.44 3.91 6.63
CA ARG A 414 5.38 2.51 7.05
C ARG A 414 5.27 2.42 8.57
N ASP A 415 4.26 1.70 9.03
CA ASP A 415 3.83 1.68 10.43
C ASP A 415 4.22 0.36 11.13
N THR A 416 4.49 -0.69 10.36
CA THR A 416 4.91 -2.00 10.89
C THR A 416 6.02 -2.61 10.04
N PRO A 417 6.91 -3.44 10.61
CA PRO A 417 7.96 -4.11 9.85
C PRO A 417 7.43 -5.22 8.93
N ASP A 418 6.20 -5.68 9.16
CA ASP A 418 5.55 -6.72 8.35
C ASP A 418 4.98 -6.17 7.03
N GLU A 419 4.90 -4.84 6.88
CA GLU A 419 4.51 -4.17 5.65
C GLU A 419 5.67 -4.14 4.64
N ASP A 420 5.36 -4.51 3.40
CA ASP A 420 6.35 -4.54 2.31
C ASP A 420 6.22 -3.30 1.43
N THR A 421 6.36 -2.14 2.06
CA THR A 421 6.13 -0.80 1.49
C THR A 421 7.35 0.09 1.68
N GLY A 422 7.46 1.16 0.92
CA GLY A 422 8.64 2.04 0.91
C GLY A 422 8.75 2.84 -0.39
N ILE A 423 9.58 3.87 -0.36
CA ILE A 423 9.87 4.72 -1.51
C ILE A 423 11.28 4.40 -2.02
N SER A 424 11.39 3.97 -3.27
CA SER A 424 12.67 3.76 -3.95
C SER A 424 12.84 4.80 -5.06
N ILE A 425 13.89 5.60 -4.98
CA ILE A 425 14.24 6.64 -5.95
C ILE A 425 15.51 6.19 -6.65
N GLN A 426 15.38 5.74 -7.90
CA GLN A 426 16.46 5.12 -8.66
C GLN A 426 16.79 5.93 -9.91
N ASN A 427 18.09 6.19 -10.16
CA ASN A 427 18.54 6.89 -11.37
C ASN A 427 17.76 8.19 -11.62
N CYS A 428 17.48 8.94 -10.56
CA CYS A 428 16.73 10.20 -10.61
C CYS A 428 17.67 11.39 -10.46
N SER A 429 17.20 12.57 -10.86
CA SER A 429 17.89 13.84 -10.60
C SER A 429 17.20 14.59 -9.47
N ILE A 430 17.90 14.81 -8.35
CA ILE A 430 17.42 15.58 -7.21
C ILE A 430 17.94 17.01 -7.34
N LEU A 431 17.03 17.93 -7.65
CA LEU A 431 17.34 19.29 -8.09
C LEU A 431 16.61 20.33 -7.24
N ALA A 432 17.10 21.56 -7.25
CA ALA A 432 16.41 22.72 -6.71
C ALA A 432 15.95 23.65 -7.84
N ALA A 433 14.76 24.22 -7.70
CA ALA A 433 14.33 25.34 -8.53
C ALA A 433 15.31 26.52 -8.37
N PRO A 434 15.51 27.37 -9.40
CA PRO A 434 16.55 28.41 -9.37
C PRO A 434 16.48 29.38 -8.18
N ASP A 435 15.28 29.68 -7.70
CA ASP A 435 15.03 30.52 -6.54
C ASP A 435 15.43 29.85 -5.22
N LEU A 436 15.13 28.56 -5.05
CA LEU A 436 15.62 27.76 -3.92
C LEU A 436 17.14 27.61 -3.97
N TYR A 437 17.70 27.26 -5.13
CA TYR A 437 19.14 27.07 -5.30
C TYR A 437 19.93 28.33 -4.90
N SER A 438 19.47 29.50 -5.33
CA SER A 438 20.07 30.79 -4.96
C SER A 438 19.99 31.11 -3.47
N ASN A 439 19.12 30.42 -2.72
CA ASN A 439 18.88 30.62 -1.28
C ASN A 439 19.19 29.36 -0.44
N SER A 440 19.92 28.38 -0.98
CA SER A 440 20.22 27.11 -0.31
C SER A 440 21.04 27.26 0.98
N SER A 441 21.78 28.37 1.11
CA SER A 441 22.48 28.72 2.36
C SER A 441 21.56 29.11 3.52
N ILE A 442 20.30 29.45 3.23
CA ILE A 442 19.30 29.91 4.21
C ILE A 442 18.20 28.85 4.39
N VAL A 443 17.76 28.23 3.29
CA VAL A 443 16.70 27.24 3.30
C VAL A 443 17.30 25.85 3.29
N LYS A 444 17.11 25.13 4.40
CA LYS A 444 17.52 23.73 4.50
C LYS A 444 16.63 22.83 3.66
N SER A 445 17.23 21.81 3.07
CA SER A 445 16.54 20.84 2.21
C SER A 445 17.01 19.43 2.54
N TYR A 446 16.08 18.48 2.62
CA TYR A 446 16.35 17.11 3.07
C TYR A 446 15.77 16.06 2.11
N LEU A 447 16.44 14.91 2.03
CA LEU A 447 16.00 13.73 1.29
C LEU A 447 14.71 13.13 1.88
N GLY A 448 14.54 13.19 3.20
CA GLY A 448 13.34 12.69 3.82
C GLY A 448 13.24 12.89 5.33
N ARG A 449 12.05 12.58 5.86
CA ARG A 449 11.76 12.51 7.31
C ARG A 449 10.71 11.43 7.63
N PRO A 450 10.83 10.74 8.78
CA PRO A 450 10.05 9.52 9.03
C PRO A 450 8.64 9.85 9.50
N TRP A 451 7.66 9.87 8.59
CA TRP A 451 6.26 10.13 8.99
C TRP A 451 5.74 9.06 9.97
N ARG A 452 6.20 7.81 9.85
CA ARG A 452 5.89 6.75 10.81
C ARG A 452 7.12 5.96 11.22
N VAL A 453 6.97 5.19 12.29
CA VAL A 453 8.05 4.55 13.06
C VAL A 453 8.92 3.58 12.25
N TYR A 454 8.39 2.93 11.21
CA TYR A 454 9.17 2.04 10.34
C TYR A 454 9.46 2.65 8.96
N SER A 455 9.46 3.99 8.86
CA SER A 455 9.67 4.73 7.61
C SER A 455 10.80 4.13 6.78
N ARG A 456 10.56 3.93 5.48
CA ARG A 456 11.49 3.27 4.57
C ARG A 456 11.62 4.01 3.24
N ALA A 457 12.76 4.63 3.00
CA ALA A 457 13.05 5.35 1.77
C ALA A 457 14.51 5.12 1.34
N VAL A 458 14.74 4.94 0.04
CA VAL A 458 16.09 4.74 -0.50
C VAL A 458 16.35 5.58 -1.75
N TYR A 459 17.58 6.03 -1.89
CA TYR A 459 18.09 6.74 -3.07
C TYR A 459 19.23 5.93 -3.68
N LEU A 460 19.03 5.46 -4.91
CA LEU A 460 19.92 4.55 -5.63
C LEU A 460 20.37 5.22 -6.93
N GLU A 461 21.67 5.23 -7.18
CA GLU A 461 22.28 5.64 -8.47
C GLU A 461 21.79 7.01 -8.97
N SER A 462 21.41 7.89 -8.04
CA SER A 462 20.75 9.15 -8.34
C SER A 462 21.74 10.30 -8.27
N TYR A 463 21.50 11.34 -9.07
CA TYR A 463 22.23 12.59 -8.96
C TYR A 463 21.62 13.45 -7.84
N ILE A 464 22.43 13.86 -6.87
CA ILE A 464 22.03 14.72 -5.76
C ILE A 464 22.83 16.02 -5.82
N ASP A 465 22.12 17.13 -6.04
CA ASP A 465 22.71 18.47 -6.09
C ASP A 465 23.01 19.04 -4.67
N ASP A 466 23.85 20.07 -4.58
CA ASP A 466 24.47 20.54 -3.32
C ASP A 466 23.56 21.36 -2.40
N PHE A 467 22.30 21.57 -2.78
CA PHE A 467 21.31 22.24 -1.93
C PHE A 467 20.80 21.36 -0.79
N ILE A 468 21.03 20.05 -0.84
CA ILE A 468 20.68 19.10 0.23
C ILE A 468 21.62 19.31 1.43
N ASP A 469 21.04 19.50 2.61
CA ASP A 469 21.80 19.65 3.86
C ASP A 469 22.71 18.40 4.05
N PRO A 470 23.99 18.56 4.46
CA PRO A 470 24.90 17.43 4.65
C PRO A 470 24.36 16.31 5.55
N THR A 471 23.47 16.61 6.51
CA THR A 471 22.82 15.57 7.33
C THR A 471 21.95 14.63 6.50
N GLY A 472 21.49 15.07 5.33
CA GLY A 472 20.67 14.35 4.35
C GLY A 472 19.23 14.18 4.78
N TRP A 473 19.01 13.78 6.03
CA TRP A 473 17.72 13.41 6.60
C TRP A 473 17.41 14.27 7.83
N THR A 474 16.13 14.45 8.14
CA THR A 474 15.68 15.21 9.34
C THR A 474 14.64 14.43 10.14
N GLN A 475 14.59 14.68 11.45
CA GLN A 475 13.60 14.06 12.33
C GLN A 475 12.18 14.49 11.95
N TRP A 476 11.19 13.69 12.34
CA TRP A 476 9.78 14.03 12.13
C TRP A 476 9.34 15.21 13.01
N SER A 477 9.64 15.10 14.30
CA SER A 477 9.43 16.12 15.33
C SER A 477 10.32 15.83 16.53
N ASP A 478 10.56 16.83 17.38
CA ASP A 478 11.43 16.71 18.56
C ASP A 478 11.00 15.60 19.54
N ASP A 479 9.70 15.27 19.60
CA ASP A 479 9.12 14.29 20.52
C ASP A 479 8.92 12.88 19.91
N GLN A 480 9.21 12.70 18.62
CA GLN A 480 8.99 11.44 17.91
C GLN A 480 10.28 10.99 17.24
N ASP A 481 11.10 10.29 18.02
CA ASP A 481 12.31 9.66 17.50
C ASP A 481 11.98 8.30 16.89
N HIS A 482 12.30 8.16 15.60
CA HIS A 482 12.13 6.94 14.81
C HIS A 482 13.48 6.44 14.27
N SER A 483 14.59 7.02 14.73
CA SER A 483 15.94 6.77 14.22
C SER A 483 16.37 5.31 14.26
N ASP A 484 15.81 4.53 15.19
CA ASP A 484 16.25 3.16 15.47
C ASP A 484 15.55 2.11 14.59
N THR A 485 14.35 2.42 14.11
CA THR A 485 13.45 1.46 13.45
C THR A 485 13.17 1.78 11.98
N LEU A 486 13.45 3.02 11.56
CA LEU A 486 13.40 3.40 10.15
C LEU A 486 14.48 2.66 9.32
N TYR A 487 14.34 2.71 8.00
CA TYR A 487 15.37 2.26 7.06
C TYR A 487 15.55 3.31 5.98
N TYR A 488 16.59 4.14 6.11
CA TYR A 488 16.99 5.14 5.12
C TYR A 488 18.30 4.75 4.48
N GLY A 489 18.28 4.63 3.16
CA GLY A 489 19.36 4.03 2.40
C GLY A 489 19.87 4.92 1.27
N GLU A 490 21.19 4.97 1.09
CA GLU A 490 21.83 5.61 -0.05
C GLU A 490 22.80 4.61 -0.72
N TYR A 491 22.69 4.43 -2.04
CA TYR A 491 23.53 3.53 -2.84
C TYR A 491 24.02 4.23 -4.10
N ASP A 492 25.35 4.28 -4.30
CA ASP A 492 26.03 4.77 -5.51
C ASP A 492 25.48 6.10 -6.10
N ASN A 493 25.08 7.02 -5.22
CA ASN A 493 24.59 8.34 -5.64
C ASN A 493 25.75 9.24 -6.08
N GLY A 494 25.54 9.97 -7.17
CA GLY A 494 26.49 10.96 -7.71
C GLY A 494 26.06 12.41 -7.43
N GLY A 495 26.91 13.37 -7.79
CA GLY A 495 26.63 14.80 -7.63
C GLY A 495 27.20 15.41 -6.35
N PRO A 496 27.21 16.75 -6.23
CA PRO A 496 27.91 17.43 -5.14
C PRO A 496 27.22 17.30 -3.77
N GLY A 497 25.92 16.96 -3.73
CA GLY A 497 25.18 16.66 -2.48
C GLY A 497 25.20 15.19 -2.04
N SER A 498 25.87 14.30 -2.78
CA SER A 498 25.81 12.85 -2.51
C SER A 498 26.78 12.33 -1.45
N SER A 499 27.68 13.18 -0.94
CA SER A 499 28.65 12.78 0.10
C SER A 499 27.94 12.30 1.37
N THR A 500 28.30 11.11 1.86
CA THR A 500 27.69 10.49 3.04
C THR A 500 28.43 10.79 4.35
N ASP A 501 29.62 11.40 4.30
CA ASP A 501 30.47 11.68 5.48
C ASP A 501 29.81 12.59 6.54
N GLY A 502 28.85 13.42 6.14
CA GLY A 502 28.14 14.37 7.02
C GLY A 502 26.74 13.93 7.44
N ARG A 503 26.32 12.72 7.05
CA ARG A 503 24.95 12.22 7.28
C ARG A 503 24.66 12.00 8.75
N VAL A 504 23.37 11.94 9.08
CA VAL A 504 22.89 11.57 10.42
C VAL A 504 23.50 10.25 10.91
N THR A 505 23.70 10.13 12.23
CA THR A 505 24.27 8.92 12.86
C THR A 505 23.19 7.95 13.37
N TRP A 506 22.02 7.94 12.74
CA TRP A 506 20.88 7.13 13.16
C TRP A 506 21.14 5.64 12.90
N PRO A 507 20.74 4.72 13.80
CA PRO A 507 20.90 3.29 13.55
C PRO A 507 20.17 2.77 12.31
N GLY A 508 19.04 3.39 11.95
CA GLY A 508 18.28 3.09 10.74
C GLY A 508 18.77 3.76 9.46
N TYR A 509 19.83 4.57 9.51
CA TYR A 509 20.49 5.11 8.31
C TYR A 509 21.59 4.15 7.82
N HIS A 510 21.63 3.92 6.52
CA HIS A 510 22.49 2.94 5.89
C HIS A 510 23.13 3.48 4.61
N VAL A 511 24.47 3.42 4.55
CA VAL A 511 25.17 3.39 3.26
C VAL A 511 25.10 1.96 2.77
N MET A 512 24.34 1.73 1.71
CA MET A 512 23.92 0.40 1.28
C MET A 512 25.01 -0.30 0.47
N ASP A 513 24.99 -1.64 0.47
CA ASP A 513 25.70 -2.45 -0.51
C ASP A 513 24.79 -2.85 -1.70
N TYR A 514 25.36 -3.57 -2.67
CA TYR A 514 24.61 -4.03 -3.84
C TYR A 514 23.42 -4.94 -3.49
N ASN A 515 23.56 -5.83 -2.49
CA ASN A 515 22.50 -6.78 -2.15
C ASN A 515 21.35 -6.06 -1.46
N ASP A 516 21.66 -5.09 -0.61
CA ASP A 516 20.67 -4.21 0.00
C ASP A 516 19.92 -3.43 -1.09
N ALA A 517 20.67 -2.79 -2.00
CA ALA A 517 20.10 -1.98 -3.08
C ALA A 517 19.23 -2.80 -4.04
N TYR A 518 19.66 -4.03 -4.37
CA TYR A 518 18.92 -4.94 -5.25
C TYR A 518 17.51 -5.24 -4.76
N ASN A 519 17.27 -5.26 -3.44
CA ASN A 519 15.94 -5.49 -2.87
C ASN A 519 14.94 -4.35 -3.15
N PHE A 520 15.43 -3.16 -3.54
CA PHE A 520 14.62 -1.97 -3.82
C PHE A 520 14.48 -1.69 -5.33
N THR A 521 14.91 -2.61 -6.18
CA THR A 521 14.80 -2.54 -7.64
C THR A 521 13.39 -2.87 -8.12
N VAL A 522 13.09 -2.53 -9.38
CA VAL A 522 11.78 -2.79 -10.00
C VAL A 522 11.38 -4.27 -9.92
N SER A 523 12.28 -5.20 -10.25
CA SER A 523 11.95 -6.62 -10.28
C SER A 523 11.75 -7.23 -8.89
N GLN A 524 12.48 -6.74 -7.86
CA GLN A 524 12.35 -7.28 -6.50
C GLN A 524 11.26 -6.61 -5.69
N PHE A 525 11.23 -5.27 -5.69
CA PHE A 525 10.43 -4.50 -4.75
C PHE A 525 8.96 -4.42 -5.15
N ILE A 526 8.70 -4.23 -6.44
CA ILE A 526 7.35 -4.09 -6.99
C ILE A 526 6.98 -5.21 -7.96
N THR A 527 7.79 -6.27 -8.03
CA THR A 527 7.58 -7.42 -8.93
C THR A 527 7.34 -6.99 -10.37
N GLY A 528 8.09 -5.98 -10.85
CA GLY A 528 7.82 -5.27 -12.10
C GLY A 528 7.69 -6.18 -13.33
N ASP A 529 8.52 -7.22 -13.42
CA ASP A 529 8.52 -8.21 -14.51
C ASP A 529 7.15 -8.86 -14.74
N ASP A 530 6.31 -8.91 -13.71
CA ASP A 530 5.01 -9.57 -13.78
C ASP A 530 3.91 -8.71 -14.38
N TRP A 531 4.10 -7.39 -14.46
CA TRP A 531 3.03 -6.48 -14.86
C TRP A 531 3.46 -5.30 -15.74
N LEU A 532 4.67 -4.77 -15.56
CA LEU A 532 5.15 -3.59 -16.31
C LEU A 532 5.31 -3.86 -17.80
N TYR A 533 5.73 -5.06 -18.21
CA TYR A 533 5.80 -5.39 -19.64
C TYR A 533 4.46 -5.17 -20.37
N SER A 534 3.34 -5.39 -19.67
CA SER A 534 2.00 -5.20 -20.26
C SER A 534 1.62 -3.73 -20.47
N THR A 535 2.30 -2.79 -19.81
CA THR A 535 2.01 -1.34 -19.90
C THR A 535 2.69 -0.70 -21.11
N SER A 536 3.67 -1.38 -21.71
CA SER A 536 4.54 -0.83 -22.77
C SER A 536 5.38 0.39 -22.33
N PHE A 537 5.47 0.68 -21.02
CA PHE A 537 6.37 1.70 -20.48
C PHE A 537 7.78 1.12 -20.32
N PRO A 538 8.83 1.89 -20.60
CA PRO A 538 10.20 1.44 -20.37
C PRO A 538 10.48 1.34 -18.86
N TYR A 539 11.26 0.34 -18.47
CA TYR A 539 11.75 0.19 -17.11
C TYR A 539 13.06 -0.59 -17.12
N ASP A 540 13.91 -0.33 -16.13
CA ASP A 540 15.14 -1.07 -15.86
C ASP A 540 14.92 -1.98 -14.63
N ASP A 541 15.27 -3.26 -14.77
CA ASP A 541 14.93 -4.34 -13.82
C ASP A 541 15.70 -4.28 -12.49
N GLY A 542 16.96 -3.80 -12.54
CA GLY A 542 17.94 -3.89 -11.45
C GLY A 542 18.63 -2.56 -11.16
N VAL A 543 19.62 -2.60 -10.25
CA VAL A 543 20.66 -1.56 -10.10
C VAL A 543 21.79 -1.85 -11.07
#